data_AF-W7PT50-F1
#
_entry.id   AF-W7PT50-F1
#
_cell.length_a   1.000
_cell.length_b   1.000
_cell.length_c   1.000
_cell.angle_alpha   90.00
_cell.angle_beta   90.00
_cell.angle_gamma   90.00
#
_symmetry.space_group_name_H-M   'P 1'
#
loop_
_entity.id
_entity.type
_entity.pdbx_description
1 polymer ?
#
loop_
_entity_poly.entity_id
_entity_poly.type
_entity_poly.pdbx_seq_one_letter_code
_entity_poly.pdbx_strand_id
1 'polypeptide(L)'
;MVAADGAQSPLRTLAGIETSAHDTGHMAVVTTVRTERAHGGVARQVFLPTGPLAFLPLTVDGDDRYCSIVWSTSPREAARLVELSPDALGHALAAAFESRLGGVEVVDRALAVPLTQRHARTYGQPGLVLVGDAAHSIHPWRGQGVNLGLMDVAVLAEEVLTARQRGMSIGHESVLARYTRRRRGDNATMLALMDGFRLLFGSRHPALTLARNLGLSGVDRLVPVKRLLMRQATGHRGRLPAACR
;
A
#
# COMPACT_ATOMS: atom_id res chain seq x y z
N MET A 1 -19.56 -15.87 5.22
CA MET A 1 -19.54 -14.40 5.35
C MET A 1 -18.17 -13.89 4.92
N VAL A 2 -18.11 -12.75 4.23
CA VAL A 2 -16.85 -12.11 3.79
C VAL A 2 -16.81 -10.71 4.39
N ALA A 3 -15.80 -10.42 5.21
CA ALA A 3 -15.56 -9.09 5.76
C ALA A 3 -14.66 -8.29 4.83
N ALA A 4 -15.22 -7.24 4.24
CA ALA A 4 -14.58 -6.28 3.35
C ALA A 4 -14.87 -4.83 3.79
N ASP A 5 -15.03 -4.64 5.10
CA ASP A 5 -15.52 -3.45 5.81
C ASP A 5 -14.38 -2.53 6.31
N GLY A 6 -13.22 -2.60 5.66
CA GLY A 6 -12.12 -1.66 5.86
C GLY A 6 -11.22 -1.91 7.07
N ALA A 7 -10.24 -1.02 7.28
CA ALA A 7 -9.19 -1.17 8.29
C ALA A 7 -9.73 -1.26 9.74
N GLN A 8 -10.91 -0.71 10.01
CA GLN A 8 -11.61 -0.76 11.29
C GLN A 8 -12.78 -1.76 11.31
N SER A 9 -12.72 -2.81 10.48
CA SER A 9 -13.71 -3.88 10.35
C SER A 9 -14.45 -4.23 11.66
N PRO A 10 -15.75 -3.87 11.77
CA PRO A 10 -16.61 -4.36 12.85
C PRO A 10 -16.74 -5.88 12.86
N LEU A 11 -16.81 -6.52 11.69
CA LEU A 11 -16.95 -7.97 11.61
C LEU A 11 -15.73 -8.71 12.16
N ARG A 12 -14.52 -8.20 11.91
CA ARG A 12 -13.29 -8.73 12.49
C ARG A 12 -13.29 -8.61 14.01
N THR A 13 -13.73 -7.47 14.52
CA THR A 13 -13.82 -7.20 15.96
C THR A 13 -14.83 -8.12 16.64
N LEU A 14 -16.03 -8.28 16.05
CA LEU A 14 -17.06 -9.19 16.53
C LEU A 14 -16.62 -10.66 16.52
N ALA A 15 -15.79 -11.04 15.55
CA ALA A 15 -15.22 -12.39 15.48
C ALA A 15 -14.04 -12.62 16.44
N GLY A 16 -13.67 -11.63 17.27
CA GLY A 16 -12.55 -11.73 18.20
C GLY A 16 -11.18 -11.89 17.50
N ILE A 17 -11.08 -11.50 16.23
CA ILE A 17 -9.83 -11.61 15.49
C ILE A 17 -8.92 -10.44 15.85
N GLU A 18 -7.89 -10.73 16.64
CA GLU A 18 -6.88 -9.76 17.03
C GLU A 18 -6.10 -9.21 15.82
N THR A 19 -5.66 -7.96 15.94
CA THR A 19 -4.79 -7.30 14.97
C THR A 19 -3.50 -6.85 15.63
N SER A 20 -2.37 -7.09 14.96
CA SER A 20 -1.14 -6.37 15.24
C SER A 20 -1.20 -5.03 14.52
N ALA A 21 -1.16 -3.94 15.28
CA ALA A 21 -1.10 -2.59 14.75
C ALA A 21 0.24 -1.97 15.14
N HIS A 22 0.96 -1.45 14.14
CA HIS A 22 2.14 -0.65 14.36
C HIS A 22 1.87 0.75 13.82
N ASP A 23 1.92 1.73 14.72
CA ASP A 23 1.95 3.12 14.31
C ASP A 23 3.29 3.38 13.63
N THR A 24 3.23 3.86 12.39
CA THR A 24 4.44 4.20 11.64
C THR A 24 5.02 5.53 12.09
N GLY A 25 4.29 6.31 12.91
CA GLY A 25 4.64 7.66 13.32
C GLY A 25 4.50 8.70 12.19
N HIS A 26 3.79 8.35 11.12
CA HIS A 26 3.58 9.20 9.95
C HIS A 26 2.09 9.39 9.63
N MET A 27 1.78 10.51 9.00
CA MET A 27 0.48 10.85 8.45
C MET A 27 0.62 11.03 6.93
N ALA A 28 -0.40 10.64 6.18
CA ALA A 28 -0.54 11.00 4.77
C ALA A 28 -1.48 12.19 4.64
N VAL A 29 -0.97 13.29 4.10
CA VAL A 29 -1.82 14.40 3.61
C VAL A 29 -2.29 14.04 2.21
N VAL A 30 -3.60 14.02 2.02
CA VAL A 30 -4.25 13.74 0.74
C VAL A 30 -5.12 14.90 0.31
N THR A 31 -5.07 15.23 -0.98
CA THR A 31 -5.91 16.24 -1.63
C THR A 31 -5.92 15.97 -3.12
N THR A 32 -6.86 16.58 -3.85
CA THR A 32 -6.82 16.64 -5.31
C THR A 32 -6.35 18.02 -5.72
N VAL A 33 -5.45 18.07 -6.69
CA VAL A 33 -4.93 19.31 -7.26
C VAL A 33 -5.06 19.31 -8.77
N ARG A 34 -5.11 20.50 -9.35
CA ARG A 34 -4.94 20.73 -10.77
C ARG A 34 -3.58 21.39 -11.00
N THR A 35 -2.84 20.89 -11.97
CA THR A 35 -1.49 21.37 -12.30
C THR A 35 -1.53 22.22 -13.58
N GLU A 36 -0.57 23.12 -13.74
CA GLU A 36 -0.46 23.97 -14.93
C GLU A 36 -0.24 23.13 -16.21
N ARG A 37 0.62 22.11 -16.12
CA ARG A 37 0.97 21.20 -17.22
C ARG A 37 0.38 19.82 -17.02
N ALA A 38 -0.05 19.20 -18.11
CA ALA A 38 -0.58 17.83 -18.06
C ALA A 38 0.41 16.83 -17.46
N HIS A 39 -0.08 15.89 -16.66
CA HIS A 39 0.77 14.89 -16.01
C HIS A 39 1.35 13.86 -16.99
N GLY A 40 0.74 13.71 -18.17
CA GLY A 40 1.21 12.83 -19.27
C GLY A 40 1.11 11.35 -18.94
N GLY A 41 0.08 10.94 -18.17
CA GLY A 41 -0.07 9.57 -17.67
C GLY A 41 1.02 9.08 -16.71
N VAL A 42 1.92 9.94 -16.22
CA VAL A 42 3.05 9.52 -15.37
C VAL A 42 2.80 9.86 -13.91
N ALA A 43 2.75 8.83 -13.06
CA ALA A 43 2.85 8.98 -11.61
C ALA A 43 4.27 9.37 -11.21
N ARG A 44 4.41 10.42 -10.39
CA ARG A 44 5.70 10.97 -9.98
C ARG A 44 5.78 11.01 -8.47
N GLN A 45 6.96 10.73 -7.93
CA GLN A 45 7.20 10.77 -6.49
C GLN A 45 8.56 11.41 -6.23
N VAL A 46 8.57 12.39 -5.32
CA VAL A 46 9.78 13.04 -4.80
C VAL A 46 10.01 12.59 -3.37
N PHE A 47 11.27 12.38 -3.00
CA PHE A 47 11.66 12.01 -1.64
C PHE A 47 12.29 13.21 -0.94
N LEU A 48 11.55 13.80 0.01
CA LEU A 48 11.99 14.95 0.78
C LEU A 48 12.49 14.51 2.15
N PRO A 49 13.28 15.36 2.86
CA PRO A 49 13.64 15.09 4.26
C PRO A 49 12.42 14.93 5.18
N THR A 50 11.29 15.56 4.83
CA THR A 50 10.01 15.47 5.55
C THR A 50 9.20 14.23 5.18
N GLY A 51 9.63 13.46 4.18
CA GLY A 51 8.97 12.25 3.70
C GLY A 51 8.54 12.35 2.23
N PRO A 52 8.08 11.24 1.63
CA PRO A 52 7.76 11.20 0.21
C PRO A 52 6.47 11.94 -0.13
N LEU A 53 6.48 12.66 -1.26
CA LEU A 53 5.33 13.32 -1.87
C LEU A 53 5.08 12.73 -3.26
N ALA A 54 3.87 12.24 -3.51
CA ALA A 54 3.46 11.64 -4.77
C ALA A 54 2.34 12.46 -5.45
N PHE A 55 2.48 12.62 -6.77
CA PHE A 55 1.47 13.13 -7.68
C PHE A 55 0.98 11.96 -8.55
N LEU A 56 -0.25 11.52 -8.32
CA LEU A 56 -0.88 10.40 -9.02
C LEU A 56 -1.82 10.96 -10.10
N PRO A 57 -1.65 10.60 -11.38
CA PRO A 57 -2.40 11.17 -12.48
C PRO A 57 -3.90 10.84 -12.36
N LEU A 58 -4.75 11.84 -12.57
CA LEU A 58 -6.19 11.72 -12.66
C LEU A 58 -6.68 12.44 -13.92
N THR A 59 -7.62 11.81 -14.62
CA THR A 59 -8.35 12.46 -15.71
C THR A 59 -9.75 12.79 -15.23
N VAL A 60 -10.09 14.07 -15.18
CA VAL A 60 -11.42 14.57 -14.77
C VAL A 60 -12.03 15.28 -15.96
N ASP A 61 -13.18 14.80 -16.45
CA ASP A 61 -13.90 15.35 -17.61
C ASP A 61 -13.01 15.56 -18.86
N GLY A 62 -12.04 14.65 -19.05
CA GLY A 62 -11.08 14.71 -20.16
C GLY A 62 -9.87 15.63 -19.94
N ASP A 63 -9.73 16.28 -18.77
CA ASP A 63 -8.58 17.11 -18.42
C ASP A 63 -7.50 16.28 -17.68
N ASP A 64 -6.34 16.09 -18.33
CA ASP A 64 -5.16 15.35 -17.83
C ASP A 64 -4.22 16.23 -16.97
N ARG A 65 -4.76 17.27 -16.33
CA ARG A 65 -4.02 18.14 -15.40
C ARG A 65 -4.31 17.85 -13.94
N TYR A 66 -5.25 16.95 -13.65
CA TYR A 66 -5.60 16.63 -12.28
C TYR A 66 -4.64 15.59 -11.69
N CYS A 67 -4.30 15.75 -10.43
CA CYS A 67 -3.48 14.80 -9.69
C CYS A 67 -4.07 14.56 -8.30
N SER A 68 -4.11 13.31 -7.87
CA SER A 68 -4.27 12.97 -6.45
C SER A 68 -2.91 13.08 -5.77
N ILE A 69 -2.87 13.82 -4.66
CA ILE A 69 -1.69 14.01 -3.85
C ILE A 69 -1.68 13.04 -2.69
N VAL A 70 -0.51 12.44 -2.43
CA VAL A 70 -0.23 11.71 -1.20
C VAL A 70 1.11 12.17 -0.67
N TRP A 71 1.11 12.94 0.42
CA TRP A 71 2.32 13.38 1.11
C TRP A 71 2.45 12.69 2.45
N SER A 72 3.34 11.70 2.55
CA SER A 72 3.64 11.05 3.82
C SER A 72 4.63 11.91 4.60
N THR A 73 4.24 12.38 5.79
CA THR A 73 5.05 13.28 6.62
C THR A 73 4.78 13.06 8.12
N SER A 74 5.49 13.77 8.99
CA SER A 74 5.25 13.73 10.44
C SER A 74 3.87 14.29 10.82
N PRO A 75 3.26 13.86 11.93
CA PRO A 75 1.97 14.39 12.38
C PRO A 75 1.93 15.92 12.51
N ARG A 76 3.01 16.51 13.03
CA ARG A 76 3.13 17.98 13.17
C ARG A 76 3.09 18.68 11.82
N GLU A 77 3.82 18.15 10.83
CA GLU A 77 3.87 18.75 9.49
C GLU A 77 2.56 18.52 8.73
N ALA A 78 1.92 17.37 8.89
CA ALA A 78 0.62 17.11 8.30
C ALA A 78 -0.46 18.06 8.86
N ALA A 79 -0.46 18.32 10.17
CA ALA A 79 -1.34 19.31 10.78
C ALA A 79 -1.12 20.70 10.18
N ARG A 80 0.15 21.14 10.07
CA ARG A 80 0.51 22.41 9.43
C ARG A 80 -0.02 22.49 7.99
N LEU A 81 0.19 21.46 7.18
CA LEU A 81 -0.21 21.45 5.76
C LEU A 81 -1.73 21.50 5.57
N VAL A 82 -2.49 20.81 6.43
CA VAL A 82 -3.97 20.80 6.36
C VAL A 82 -4.60 22.12 6.81
N GLU A 83 -3.89 22.91 7.62
CA GLU A 83 -4.33 24.23 8.07
C GLU A 83 -4.00 25.37 7.07
N LEU A 84 -3.18 25.11 6.05
CA LEU A 84 -2.85 26.09 5.03
C LEU A 84 -4.08 26.47 4.19
N SER A 85 -4.11 27.72 3.72
CA SER A 85 -5.04 28.10 2.65
C SER A 85 -4.74 27.32 1.36
N PRO A 86 -5.74 27.13 0.47
CA PRO A 86 -5.53 26.46 -0.81
C PRO A 86 -4.34 27.00 -1.62
N ASP A 87 -4.18 28.33 -1.67
CA ASP A 87 -3.07 28.98 -2.38
C ASP A 87 -1.71 28.67 -1.73
N ALA A 88 -1.63 28.76 -0.40
CA ALA A 88 -0.41 28.49 0.33
C ALA A 88 -0.01 27.00 0.24
N LEU A 89 -0.99 26.10 0.27
CA LEU A 89 -0.78 24.67 0.06
C LEU A 89 -0.33 24.39 -1.38
N GLY A 90 -0.94 25.03 -2.37
CA GLY A 90 -0.54 24.94 -3.78
C GLY A 90 0.92 25.34 -3.98
N HIS A 91 1.34 26.47 -3.42
CA HIS A 91 2.74 26.90 -3.43
C HIS A 91 3.67 25.91 -2.71
N ALA A 92 3.27 25.40 -1.55
CA ALA A 92 4.06 24.41 -0.81
C ALA A 92 4.24 23.11 -1.61
N LEU A 93 3.18 22.62 -2.26
CA LEU A 93 3.21 21.43 -3.12
C LEU A 93 4.06 21.65 -4.36
N ALA A 94 3.90 22.78 -5.04
CA ALA A 94 4.70 23.14 -6.22
C ALA A 94 6.19 23.22 -5.86
N ALA A 95 6.54 23.89 -4.76
CA ALA A 95 7.92 24.01 -4.30
C ALA A 95 8.51 22.64 -3.91
N ALA A 96 7.78 21.85 -3.13
CA ALA A 96 8.17 20.51 -2.72
C ALA A 96 8.35 19.55 -3.91
N PHE A 97 7.62 19.79 -4.99
CA PHE A 97 7.67 19.02 -6.23
C PHE A 97 8.54 19.68 -7.33
N GLU A 98 9.38 20.65 -6.94
CA GLU A 98 10.33 21.35 -7.82
C GLU A 98 9.66 21.96 -9.07
N SER A 99 8.40 22.36 -8.95
CA SER A 99 7.56 22.93 -10.01
C SER A 99 7.55 22.09 -11.30
N ARG A 100 7.68 20.76 -11.19
CA ARG A 100 7.85 19.88 -12.36
C ARG A 100 6.68 19.94 -13.33
N LEU A 101 5.47 20.22 -12.83
CA LEU A 101 4.23 20.42 -13.58
C LEU A 101 3.74 21.88 -13.55
N GLY A 102 4.61 22.83 -13.18
CA GLY A 102 4.27 24.25 -13.06
C GLY A 102 3.48 24.57 -11.80
N GLY A 103 2.60 25.58 -11.88
CA GLY A 103 1.69 25.96 -10.81
C GLY A 103 0.77 24.83 -10.37
N VAL A 104 0.39 24.83 -9.09
CA VAL A 104 -0.49 23.83 -8.47
C VAL A 104 -1.66 24.55 -7.81
N GLU A 105 -2.86 24.27 -8.31
CA GLU A 105 -4.14 24.75 -7.78
C GLU A 105 -4.77 23.62 -6.94
N VAL A 106 -5.09 23.91 -5.68
CA VAL A 106 -5.73 22.93 -4.79
C VAL A 106 -7.24 22.97 -5.02
N VAL A 107 -7.81 21.87 -5.51
CA VAL A 107 -9.25 21.82 -5.88
C VAL A 107 -10.12 21.17 -4.80
N ASP A 108 -9.51 20.45 -3.86
CA ASP A 108 -10.21 19.79 -2.77
C ASP A 108 -9.53 20.02 -1.41
N ARG A 109 -10.29 19.92 -0.34
CA ARG A 109 -9.78 20.08 1.02
C ARG A 109 -8.68 19.05 1.30
N ALA A 110 -7.57 19.50 1.86
CA ALA A 110 -6.53 18.60 2.35
C ALA A 110 -6.99 17.86 3.60
N LEU A 111 -6.74 16.55 3.65
CA LEU A 111 -7.04 15.68 4.77
C LEU A 111 -5.77 14.98 5.24
N ALA A 112 -5.57 14.87 6.55
CA ALA A 112 -4.48 14.09 7.12
C ALA A 112 -5.02 12.75 7.63
N VAL A 113 -4.48 11.65 7.11
CA VAL A 113 -4.88 10.28 7.46
C VAL A 113 -3.70 9.56 8.13
N PRO A 114 -3.88 8.91 9.29
CA PRO A 114 -2.80 8.18 9.95
C PRO A 114 -2.36 6.98 9.12
N LEU A 115 -1.05 6.84 8.94
CA LEU A 115 -0.45 5.68 8.28
C LEU A 115 -0.24 4.58 9.30
N THR A 116 -1.32 3.85 9.61
CA THR A 116 -1.22 2.68 10.51
C THR A 116 -1.01 1.42 9.69
N GLN A 117 0.04 0.67 10.00
CA GLN A 117 0.19 -0.68 9.49
C GLN A 117 -0.59 -1.64 10.40
N ARG A 118 -1.61 -2.30 9.85
CA ARG A 118 -2.41 -3.29 10.59
C ARG A 118 -2.36 -4.63 9.89
N HIS A 119 -2.32 -5.68 10.69
CA HIS A 119 -2.33 -7.04 10.19
C HIS A 119 -3.18 -7.92 11.12
N ALA A 120 -4.21 -8.57 10.58
CA ALA A 120 -5.00 -9.53 11.32
C ALA A 120 -4.18 -10.80 11.63
N ARG A 121 -4.25 -11.33 12.86
CA ARG A 121 -3.52 -12.55 13.24
C ARG A 121 -4.03 -13.80 12.50
N THR A 122 -5.28 -13.77 12.05
CA THR A 122 -5.87 -14.76 11.14
C THR A 122 -6.71 -14.06 10.07
N TYR A 123 -6.81 -14.68 8.90
CA TYR A 123 -7.53 -14.16 7.73
C TYR A 123 -8.91 -14.81 7.57
N GLY A 124 -9.24 -15.73 8.47
CA GLY A 124 -10.53 -16.40 8.49
C GLY A 124 -10.68 -17.31 9.71
N GLN A 125 -11.93 -17.68 9.94
CA GLN A 125 -12.42 -18.65 10.91
C GLN A 125 -13.59 -19.41 10.26
N PRO A 126 -14.10 -20.51 10.85
CA PRO A 126 -15.28 -21.18 10.31
C PRO A 126 -16.43 -20.19 10.03
N GLY A 127 -16.89 -20.13 8.77
CA GLY A 127 -17.99 -19.25 8.35
C GLY A 127 -17.61 -17.79 8.03
N LEU A 128 -16.37 -17.34 8.29
CA LEU A 128 -15.93 -15.96 8.08
C LEU A 128 -14.52 -15.89 7.44
N VAL A 129 -14.36 -15.04 6.43
CA VAL A 129 -13.05 -14.66 5.88
C VAL A 129 -12.91 -13.14 5.80
N LEU A 130 -11.69 -12.65 6.00
CA LEU A 130 -11.32 -11.24 5.88
C LEU A 130 -10.61 -11.02 4.53
N VAL A 131 -10.93 -9.92 3.84
CA VAL A 131 -10.28 -9.50 2.59
C VAL A 131 -9.91 -8.00 2.64
N GLY A 132 -8.89 -7.60 1.90
CA GLY A 132 -8.47 -6.21 1.77
C GLY A 132 -8.10 -5.58 3.11
N ASP A 133 -8.51 -4.34 3.32
CA ASP A 133 -8.18 -3.57 4.52
C ASP A 133 -8.75 -4.20 5.80
N ALA A 134 -9.79 -5.04 5.71
CA ALA A 134 -10.27 -5.81 6.86
C ALA A 134 -9.22 -6.81 7.35
N ALA A 135 -8.38 -7.33 6.46
CA ALA A 135 -7.31 -8.28 6.76
C ALA A 135 -5.94 -7.60 6.98
N HIS A 136 -5.61 -6.58 6.18
CA HIS A 136 -4.34 -5.86 6.26
C HIS A 136 -4.42 -4.41 5.75
N SER A 137 -3.84 -3.47 6.48
CA SER A 137 -3.53 -2.12 5.97
C SER A 137 -2.01 -1.95 5.98
N ILE A 138 -1.41 -1.59 4.84
CA ILE A 138 0.05 -1.43 4.69
C ILE A 138 0.38 0.04 4.42
N HIS A 139 1.53 0.50 4.92
CA HIS A 139 2.06 1.83 4.61
C HIS A 139 2.07 2.05 3.08
N PRO A 140 1.56 3.18 2.57
CA PRO A 140 1.43 3.46 1.15
C PRO A 140 2.78 3.76 0.48
N TRP A 141 3.66 2.78 0.40
CA TRP A 141 4.75 2.80 -0.58
C TRP A 141 4.18 2.14 -1.84
N ARG A 142 3.84 2.95 -2.86
CA ARG A 142 3.36 2.55 -4.22
C ARG A 142 1.85 2.32 -4.47
N GLY A 143 0.93 2.80 -3.64
CA GLY A 143 -0.51 2.63 -3.93
C GLY A 143 -0.98 1.15 -3.98
N GLN A 144 -0.24 0.25 -3.33
CA GLN A 144 -0.46 -1.20 -3.41
C GLN A 144 -1.59 -1.73 -2.52
N GLY A 145 -2.19 -0.92 -1.63
CA GLY A 145 -3.26 -1.35 -0.73
C GLY A 145 -4.46 -1.96 -1.48
N VAL A 146 -4.93 -1.26 -2.52
CA VAL A 146 -6.00 -1.77 -3.40
C VAL A 146 -5.57 -3.04 -4.13
N ASN A 147 -4.35 -3.10 -4.66
CA ASN A 147 -3.87 -4.28 -5.38
C ASN A 147 -3.80 -5.53 -4.49
N LEU A 148 -3.45 -5.38 -3.22
CA LEU A 148 -3.45 -6.48 -2.26
C LEU A 148 -4.89 -6.96 -1.98
N GLY A 149 -5.83 -6.04 -1.78
CA GLY A 149 -7.24 -6.38 -1.59
C GLY A 149 -7.88 -7.03 -2.83
N LEU A 150 -7.58 -6.55 -4.04
CA LEU A 150 -8.03 -7.17 -5.28
C LEU A 150 -7.47 -8.59 -5.43
N MET A 151 -6.23 -8.80 -5.03
CA MET A 151 -5.62 -10.14 -5.02
C MET A 151 -6.28 -11.07 -3.99
N ASP A 152 -6.66 -10.57 -2.80
CA ASP A 152 -7.45 -11.35 -1.83
C ASP A 152 -8.77 -11.81 -2.45
N VAL A 153 -9.48 -10.90 -3.10
CA VAL A 153 -10.76 -11.18 -3.77
C VAL A 153 -10.57 -12.20 -4.89
N ALA A 154 -9.54 -12.06 -5.73
CA ALA A 154 -9.27 -12.98 -6.82
C ALA A 154 -8.94 -14.40 -6.32
N VAL A 155 -8.12 -14.52 -5.27
CA VAL A 155 -7.80 -15.82 -4.64
C VAL A 155 -9.05 -16.43 -4.00
N LEU A 156 -9.85 -15.63 -3.27
CA LEU A 156 -11.08 -16.11 -2.66
C LEU A 156 -12.09 -16.59 -3.71
N ALA A 157 -12.26 -15.85 -4.80
CA ALA A 157 -13.14 -16.20 -5.90
C ALA A 157 -12.73 -17.55 -6.54
N GLU A 158 -11.44 -17.78 -6.79
CA GLU A 158 -10.94 -19.05 -7.34
C GLU A 158 -11.26 -20.24 -6.41
N GLU A 159 -11.06 -20.08 -5.10
CA GLU A 159 -11.37 -21.15 -4.13
C GLU A 159 -12.87 -21.43 -4.03
N VAL A 160 -13.70 -20.38 -4.06
CA VAL A 160 -15.17 -20.48 -4.03
C VAL A 160 -15.69 -21.15 -5.31
N LEU A 161 -15.19 -20.77 -6.49
CA LEU A 161 -15.56 -21.39 -7.76
C LEU A 161 -15.14 -22.86 -7.82
N THR A 162 -13.93 -23.18 -7.34
CA THR A 162 -13.44 -24.56 -7.25
C THR A 162 -14.30 -25.40 -6.31
N ALA A 163 -14.73 -24.84 -5.17
CA ALA A 163 -15.64 -25.51 -4.24
C ALA A 163 -16.99 -25.82 -4.89
N ARG A 164 -17.57 -24.83 -5.60
CA ARG A 164 -18.83 -24.98 -6.33
C ARG A 164 -18.74 -26.07 -7.40
N GLN A 165 -17.67 -26.09 -8.20
CA GLN A 165 -17.44 -27.11 -9.23
C GLN A 165 -17.34 -28.53 -8.65
N ARG A 166 -16.88 -28.67 -7.40
CA ARG A 166 -16.75 -29.95 -6.69
C ARG A 166 -17.99 -30.32 -5.87
N GLY A 167 -19.08 -29.55 -5.96
CA GLY A 167 -20.28 -29.76 -5.15
C GLY A 167 -20.09 -29.49 -3.66
N MET A 168 -19.00 -28.81 -3.27
CA MET A 168 -18.71 -28.48 -1.88
C MET A 168 -19.43 -27.19 -1.48
N SER A 169 -19.84 -27.10 -0.21
CA SER A 169 -20.30 -25.82 0.36
C SER A 169 -19.19 -24.76 0.31
N ILE A 170 -19.52 -23.55 -0.14
CA ILE A 170 -18.57 -22.44 -0.26
C ILE A 170 -18.06 -21.95 1.11
N GLY A 171 -18.83 -22.20 2.18
CA GLY A 171 -18.44 -21.90 3.56
C GLY A 171 -17.70 -23.05 4.24
N HIS A 172 -17.45 -24.15 3.53
CA HIS A 172 -16.78 -25.31 4.12
C HIS A 172 -15.37 -24.94 4.58
N GLU A 173 -15.00 -25.40 5.77
CA GLU A 173 -13.75 -25.03 6.45
C GLU A 173 -12.53 -25.24 5.55
N SER A 174 -12.48 -26.34 4.81
CA SER A 174 -11.37 -26.63 3.87
C SER A 174 -11.19 -25.55 2.78
N VAL A 175 -12.27 -24.91 2.34
CA VAL A 175 -12.24 -23.86 1.32
C VAL A 175 -11.65 -22.59 1.92
N LEU A 176 -12.14 -22.20 3.10
CA LEU A 176 -11.67 -21.01 3.83
C LEU A 176 -10.22 -21.18 4.33
N ALA A 177 -9.83 -22.40 4.72
CA ALA A 177 -8.47 -22.74 5.10
C ALA A 177 -7.50 -22.70 3.91
N ARG A 178 -7.94 -23.10 2.70
CA ARG A 178 -7.13 -22.96 1.48
C ARG A 178 -6.88 -21.50 1.14
N TYR A 179 -7.93 -20.67 1.17
CA TYR A 179 -7.81 -19.22 1.02
C TYR A 179 -6.83 -18.64 2.06
N THR A 180 -7.07 -18.90 3.35
CA THR A 180 -6.26 -18.39 4.46
C THR A 180 -4.79 -18.79 4.32
N ARG A 181 -4.50 -20.04 3.93
CA ARG A 181 -3.13 -20.51 3.72
C ARG A 181 -2.44 -19.83 2.54
N ARG A 182 -3.15 -19.64 1.42
CA ARG A 182 -2.60 -18.94 0.25
C ARG A 182 -2.23 -17.49 0.59
N ARG A 183 -3.07 -16.78 1.34
CA ARG A 183 -2.83 -15.37 1.69
C ARG A 183 -1.86 -15.17 2.85
N ARG A 184 -1.87 -16.06 3.85
CA ARG A 184 -0.93 -15.99 4.99
C ARG A 184 0.54 -16.18 4.56
N GLY A 185 0.79 -17.06 3.58
CA GLY A 185 2.14 -17.26 3.03
C GLY A 185 2.70 -16.03 2.31
N ASP A 186 1.85 -15.36 1.53
CA ASP A 186 2.22 -14.13 0.81
C ASP A 186 2.50 -12.98 1.80
N ASN A 187 1.67 -12.83 2.83
CA ASN A 187 1.79 -11.71 3.76
C ASN A 187 2.92 -11.89 4.79
N ALA A 188 3.23 -13.12 5.21
CA ALA A 188 4.43 -13.38 6.03
C ALA A 188 5.72 -13.02 5.30
N THR A 189 5.77 -13.29 3.99
CA THR A 189 6.90 -12.91 3.13
C THR A 189 6.98 -11.38 2.97
N MET A 190 5.85 -10.70 2.81
CA MET A 190 5.79 -9.25 2.69
C MET A 190 6.22 -8.54 3.99
N LEU A 191 5.77 -9.02 5.14
CA LEU A 191 6.21 -8.51 6.45
C LEU A 191 7.72 -8.71 6.65
N ALA A 192 8.26 -9.89 6.35
CA ALA A 192 9.69 -10.15 6.44
C ALA A 192 10.52 -9.25 5.51
N LEU A 193 10.02 -8.96 4.31
CA LEU A 193 10.64 -8.01 3.39
C LEU A 193 10.63 -6.58 3.95
N MET A 194 9.49 -6.13 4.51
CA MET A 194 9.38 -4.79 5.07
C MET A 194 10.26 -4.60 6.30
N ASP A 195 10.33 -5.59 7.19
CA ASP A 195 11.24 -5.58 8.34
C ASP A 195 12.70 -5.56 7.88
N GLY A 196 13.05 -6.36 6.85
CA GLY A 196 14.37 -6.34 6.23
C GLY A 196 14.73 -4.98 5.62
N PHE A 197 13.79 -4.34 4.91
CA PHE A 197 13.98 -2.99 4.36
C PHE A 197 14.15 -1.93 5.46
N ARG A 198 13.33 -2.00 6.51
CA ARG A 198 13.42 -1.06 7.65
C ARG A 198 14.76 -1.19 8.37
N LEU A 199 15.23 -2.41 8.60
CA LEU A 199 16.54 -2.67 9.22
C LEU A 199 17.69 -2.16 8.33
N LEU A 200 17.60 -2.39 7.01
CA LEU A 200 18.66 -2.05 6.07
C LEU A 200 18.72 -0.54 5.73
N PHE A 201 17.59 0.15 5.70
CA PHE A 201 17.51 1.56 5.28
C PHE A 201 17.14 2.54 6.40
N GLY A 202 16.64 2.06 7.54
CA GLY A 202 16.27 2.89 8.69
C GLY A 202 17.31 2.96 9.81
N SER A 203 18.34 2.11 9.79
CA SER A 203 19.39 2.10 10.82
C SER A 203 20.48 3.13 10.55
N ARG A 204 20.83 3.93 11.56
CA ARG A 204 21.99 4.86 11.55
C ARG A 204 23.27 4.21 12.08
N HIS A 205 23.26 2.91 12.37
CA HIS A 205 24.41 2.22 12.97
C HIS A 205 25.54 2.01 11.93
N PRO A 206 26.79 2.44 12.21
CA PRO A 206 27.89 2.43 11.23
C PRO A 206 28.15 1.07 10.57
N ALA A 207 28.05 -0.03 11.34
CA ALA A 207 28.23 -1.39 10.83
C ALA A 207 27.15 -1.82 9.81
N LEU A 208 25.90 -1.39 9.99
CA LEU A 208 24.81 -1.67 9.06
C LEU A 208 24.90 -0.80 7.81
N THR A 209 25.38 0.45 7.95
CA THR A 209 25.71 1.33 6.81
C THR A 209 26.86 0.76 5.98
N LEU A 210 27.88 0.18 6.61
CA LEU A 210 28.99 -0.49 5.92
C LEU A 210 28.52 -1.76 5.20
N ALA A 211 27.71 -2.60 5.85
CA ALA A 211 27.09 -3.77 5.23
C ALA A 211 26.19 -3.39 4.04
N ARG A 212 25.44 -2.29 4.14
CA ARG A 212 24.63 -1.73 3.05
C ARG A 212 25.49 -1.32 1.86
N ASN A 213 26.58 -0.61 2.10
CA ASN A 213 27.46 -0.10 1.04
C ASN A 213 28.25 -1.24 0.37
N LEU A 214 28.70 -2.24 1.14
CA LEU A 214 29.36 -3.44 0.60
C LEU A 214 28.36 -4.35 -0.14
N GLY A 215 27.14 -4.49 0.37
CA GLY A 215 26.06 -5.24 -0.26
C GLY A 215 25.62 -4.63 -1.59
N LEU A 216 25.39 -3.31 -1.64
CA LEU A 216 25.01 -2.61 -2.89
C LEU A 216 26.12 -2.63 -3.94
N SER A 217 27.39 -2.60 -3.53
CA SER A 217 28.54 -2.71 -4.44
C SER A 217 28.71 -4.13 -5.03
N GLY A 218 28.15 -5.16 -4.37
CA GLY A 218 28.14 -6.55 -4.85
C GLY A 218 26.88 -6.94 -5.64
N VAL A 219 25.79 -6.16 -5.55
CA VAL A 219 24.48 -6.49 -6.14
C VAL A 219 24.45 -6.34 -7.66
N ASP A 220 25.37 -5.58 -8.27
CA ASP A 220 25.50 -5.54 -9.74
C ASP A 220 25.93 -6.88 -10.36
N ARG A 221 26.48 -7.81 -9.55
CA ARG A 221 26.80 -9.18 -9.99
C ARG A 221 25.70 -10.21 -9.71
N LEU A 222 24.59 -9.82 -9.08
CA LEU A 222 23.49 -10.72 -8.68
C LEU A 222 22.20 -10.46 -9.48
N VAL A 223 22.30 -10.55 -10.81
CA VAL A 223 21.16 -10.59 -11.75
C VAL A 223 20.01 -11.53 -11.30
N PRO A 224 20.26 -12.70 -10.65
CA PRO A 224 19.18 -13.55 -10.14
C PRO A 224 18.40 -12.93 -8.99
N VAL A 225 19.05 -12.17 -8.09
CA VAL A 225 18.41 -11.53 -6.93
C VAL A 225 17.57 -10.33 -7.36
N LYS A 226 18.07 -9.54 -8.33
CA LYS A 226 17.29 -8.44 -8.93
C LYS A 226 16.04 -8.98 -9.64
N ARG A 227 16.14 -10.10 -10.36
CA ARG A 227 14.98 -10.81 -10.94
C ARG A 227 14.05 -11.40 -9.88
N LEU A 228 14.59 -11.90 -8.77
CA LEU A 228 13.79 -12.42 -7.66
C LEU A 228 12.96 -11.31 -7.00
N LEU A 229 13.59 -10.17 -6.70
CA LEU A 229 12.96 -8.99 -6.11
C LEU A 229 11.96 -8.34 -7.07
N MET A 230 12.26 -8.28 -8.37
CA MET A 230 11.31 -7.80 -9.38
C MET A 230 10.12 -8.75 -9.51
N ARG A 231 10.34 -10.07 -9.58
CA ARG A 231 9.26 -11.07 -9.55
C ARG A 231 8.45 -11.03 -8.26
N GLN A 232 9.08 -10.71 -7.14
CA GLN A 232 8.42 -10.59 -5.84
C GLN A 232 7.59 -9.29 -5.75
N ALA A 233 8.07 -8.20 -6.36
CA ALA A 233 7.36 -6.93 -6.48
C ALA A 233 6.22 -6.95 -7.52
N THR A 234 6.25 -7.86 -8.51
CA THR A 234 5.19 -8.09 -9.50
C THR A 234 4.30 -9.31 -9.19
N GLY A 235 4.41 -9.91 -8.00
CA GLY A 235 3.50 -10.98 -7.55
C GLY A 235 3.72 -12.37 -8.17
N HIS A 236 4.90 -12.66 -8.72
CA HIS A 236 5.23 -13.91 -9.43
C HIS A 236 5.76 -15.07 -8.55
N ARG A 237 5.46 -15.08 -7.25
CA ARG A 237 5.63 -16.29 -6.41
C ARG A 237 4.36 -16.57 -5.62
N GLY A 238 3.71 -17.66 -6.01
CA GLY A 238 2.38 -18.08 -5.59
C GLY A 238 1.61 -18.60 -6.80
N ARG A 239 0.67 -19.53 -6.62
CA ARG A 239 -0.27 -19.89 -7.69
C ARG A 239 -1.16 -18.67 -7.90
N LEU A 240 -0.83 -17.84 -8.89
CA LEU A 240 -1.65 -16.69 -9.29
C LEU A 240 -3.06 -17.20 -9.64
N PRO A 241 -4.13 -16.52 -9.18
CA PRO A 241 -5.47 -16.79 -9.63
C PRO A 241 -5.54 -16.81 -11.15
N ALA A 242 -6.40 -17.65 -11.72
CA ALA A 242 -6.57 -17.73 -13.18
C ALA A 242 -6.91 -16.36 -13.80
N ALA A 243 -7.60 -15.48 -13.06
CA ALA A 243 -7.94 -14.12 -13.50
C ALA A 243 -6.75 -13.14 -13.56
N CYS A 244 -5.58 -13.52 -13.03
CA CYS A 244 -4.38 -12.69 -12.98
C CYS A 244 -3.23 -13.27 -13.83
N ARG A 245 -3.50 -14.33 -14.60
CA ARG A 245 -2.60 -14.88 -15.61
C ARG A 245 -2.97 -14.32 -16.98
#